data_AF-A0A176S3H2-F1
#
_entry.id   AF-A0A176S3H2-F1
#
_cell.length_a   1.000
_cell.length_b   1.000
_cell.length_c   1.000
_cell.angle_alpha   90.00
_cell.angle_beta   90.00
_cell.angle_gamma   90.00
#
_symmetry.space_group_name_H-M   'P 1'
#
loop_
_entity.id
_entity.type
_entity.pdbx_description
1 polymer ?
#
loop_
_entity_poly.entity_id
_entity_poly.type
_entity_poly.pdbx_seq_one_letter_code
_entity_poly.pdbx_strand_id
1 'polypeptide(L)'
;NAAVNDYMHRATAVVVKTCLEHNISKVVVGDVTKSLNSINLGKKNNQNFVNLALGQFVDKLSYKLGSHGITLEVTNESYTSKASFVDGDKMPKTYNPNPKTKKKQVFSGARVKRGLYKAADGTLLNADVNGAFSATR
;
A
#
# COMPACT_ATOMS: atom_id res chain seq x y z
N ASN A 1 -20.64 -16.32 3.42
CA ASN A 1 -19.17 -16.41 3.39
C ASN A 1 -18.59 -15.99 4.75
N ALA A 2 -18.82 -16.78 5.80
CA ALA A 2 -18.55 -16.38 7.19
C ALA A 2 -17.06 -16.39 7.56
N ALA A 3 -16.28 -17.34 7.02
CA ALA A 3 -14.85 -17.48 7.30
C ALA A 3 -14.03 -16.26 6.83
N VAL A 4 -14.33 -15.73 5.64
CA VAL A 4 -13.67 -14.53 5.10
C VAL A 4 -13.94 -13.32 5.99
N ASN A 5 -15.19 -13.17 6.46
CA ASN A 5 -15.57 -12.08 7.34
C ASN A 5 -14.89 -12.18 8.71
N ASP A 6 -14.84 -13.38 9.31
CA ASP A 6 -14.13 -13.63 10.57
C ASP A 6 -12.64 -13.29 10.45
N TYR A 7 -12.00 -13.75 9.36
CA TYR A 7 -10.60 -13.40 9.07
C TYR A 7 -10.38 -11.89 8.98
N MET A 8 -11.24 -11.15 8.27
CA MET A 8 -11.14 -9.69 8.19
C MET A 8 -11.31 -9.03 9.56
N HIS A 9 -12.24 -9.50 10.39
CA HIS A 9 -12.43 -8.96 11.73
C HIS A 9 -11.22 -9.21 12.63
N ARG A 10 -10.59 -10.39 12.56
CA ARG A 10 -9.36 -10.69 13.30
C ARG A 10 -8.20 -9.84 12.81
N ALA A 11 -7.97 -9.77 11.49
CA ALA A 11 -6.87 -9.02 10.91
C ALA A 11 -6.95 -7.53 11.26
N THR A 12 -8.13 -6.91 11.12
CA THR A 12 -8.33 -5.51 11.50
C THR A 12 -8.18 -5.28 13.01
N ALA A 13 -8.55 -6.24 13.86
CA ALA A 13 -8.35 -6.14 15.31
C ALA A 13 -6.87 -6.15 15.70
N VAL A 14 -6.04 -6.96 15.01
CA VAL A 14 -4.59 -6.95 15.22
C VAL A 14 -4.00 -5.58 14.90
N VAL A 15 -4.37 -4.99 13.76
CA VAL A 15 -3.87 -3.65 13.37
C VAL A 15 -4.26 -2.60 14.40
N VAL A 16 -5.53 -2.56 14.82
CA VAL A 16 -6.02 -1.61 15.81
C VAL A 16 -5.29 -1.77 17.14
N LYS A 17 -5.09 -3.02 17.60
CA LYS A 17 -4.34 -3.32 18.82
C LYS A 17 -2.92 -2.79 18.75
N THR A 18 -2.22 -3.05 17.64
CA THR A 18 -0.87 -2.52 17.41
C THR A 18 -0.85 -0.99 17.44
N CYS A 19 -1.83 -0.33 16.82
CA CYS A 19 -1.91 1.13 16.87
C CYS A 19 -2.09 1.67 18.30
N LEU A 20 -2.94 1.02 19.11
CA LEU A 20 -3.16 1.40 20.50
C LEU A 20 -1.90 1.16 21.35
N GLU A 21 -1.23 0.02 21.21
CA GLU A 21 -0.01 -0.31 21.96
C GLU A 21 1.14 0.66 21.67
N HIS A 22 1.21 1.16 20.44
CA HIS A 22 2.26 2.09 19.99
C HIS A 22 1.83 3.57 19.98
N ASN A 23 0.65 3.91 20.52
CA ASN A 23 0.10 5.27 20.53
C ASN A 23 0.06 5.93 19.13
N ILE A 24 -0.31 5.17 18.11
CA ILE A 24 -0.41 5.63 16.72
C ILE A 24 -1.74 6.37 16.53
N SER A 25 -1.68 7.65 16.18
CA SER A 25 -2.86 8.49 15.92
C SER A 25 -3.32 8.49 14.46
N LYS A 26 -2.49 7.99 13.53
CA LYS A 26 -2.74 8.02 12.09
C LYS A 26 -2.24 6.76 11.40
N VAL A 27 -3.10 6.18 10.56
CA VAL A 27 -2.81 5.02 9.71
C VAL A 27 -2.98 5.43 8.26
N VAL A 28 -2.00 5.08 7.42
CA VAL A 28 -2.05 5.33 5.98
C VAL A 28 -2.18 4.00 5.25
N VAL A 29 -3.14 3.91 4.34
CA VAL A 29 -3.35 2.73 3.49
C VAL A 29 -3.18 3.14 2.04
N GLY A 30 -2.41 2.39 1.28
CA GLY A 30 -2.31 2.59 -0.16
C GLY A 30 -3.52 2.07 -0.92
N ASP A 31 -4.01 2.88 -1.86
CA ASP A 31 -4.98 2.47 -2.86
C ASP A 31 -4.32 1.57 -3.91
N VAL A 32 -4.40 0.27 -3.69
CA VAL A 32 -3.89 -0.76 -4.60
C VAL A 32 -4.93 -1.22 -5.63
N THR A 33 -6.11 -0.58 -5.72
CA THR A 33 -7.16 -0.96 -6.70
C THR A 33 -6.63 -1.01 -8.14
N LYS A 34 -5.64 -0.17 -8.47
CA LYS A 34 -4.96 -0.16 -9.77
C LYS A 34 -3.89 -1.25 -9.92
N SER A 35 -3.17 -1.60 -8.85
CA SER A 35 -2.06 -2.56 -8.84
C SER A 35 -2.55 -4.03 -8.88
N LEU A 36 -3.70 -4.31 -8.26
CA LEU A 36 -4.28 -5.65 -8.17
C LEU A 36 -4.91 -6.15 -9.48
N ASN A 37 -5.14 -5.26 -10.46
CA ASN A 37 -5.57 -5.61 -11.82
C ASN A 37 -4.60 -6.59 -12.53
N SER A 38 -3.39 -6.78 -12.00
CA SER A 38 -2.30 -7.58 -12.57
C SER A 38 -2.20 -9.01 -12.04
N ILE A 39 -2.99 -9.41 -11.02
CA ILE A 39 -2.92 -10.77 -10.45
C ILE A 39 -3.69 -11.73 -11.36
N ASN A 40 -3.08 -12.85 -11.74
CA ASN A 40 -3.64 -13.73 -12.76
C ASN A 40 -4.51 -14.83 -12.13
N LEU A 41 -5.71 -14.46 -11.67
CA LEU A 41 -6.80 -15.39 -11.26
C LEU A 41 -7.95 -15.42 -12.29
N GLY A 42 -7.69 -14.94 -13.51
CA GLY A 42 -8.70 -14.67 -14.53
C GLY A 42 -9.23 -13.23 -14.44
N LYS A 43 -9.26 -12.52 -15.58
CA LYS A 43 -9.50 -11.07 -15.69
C LYS A 43 -10.74 -10.56 -14.93
N LYS A 44 -11.85 -11.30 -14.98
CA LYS A 44 -13.14 -10.89 -14.36
C LYS A 44 -13.20 -11.15 -12.85
N ASN A 45 -12.69 -12.30 -12.40
CA ASN A 45 -12.72 -12.66 -10.97
C ASN A 45 -11.69 -11.86 -10.17
N ASN A 46 -10.52 -11.61 -10.76
CA ASN A 46 -9.44 -10.97 -10.05
C ASN A 46 -9.71 -9.48 -9.76
N GLN A 47 -10.36 -8.76 -10.68
CA GLN A 47 -10.73 -7.35 -10.46
C GLN A 47 -11.85 -7.19 -9.45
N ASN A 48 -12.89 -8.02 -9.49
CA ASN A 48 -14.03 -7.85 -8.60
C ASN A 48 -13.76 -8.41 -7.20
N PHE A 49 -13.15 -9.59 -7.09
CA PHE A 49 -13.01 -10.26 -5.80
C PHE A 49 -11.92 -9.66 -4.92
N VAL A 50 -10.76 -9.34 -5.51
CA VAL A 50 -9.61 -8.82 -4.75
C VAL A 50 -9.86 -7.37 -4.32
N ASN A 51 -10.44 -6.55 -5.20
CA ASN A 51 -10.81 -5.17 -4.85
C ASN A 51 -11.95 -5.13 -3.83
N LEU A 52 -12.94 -6.03 -3.93
CA LEU A 52 -14.02 -6.10 -2.94
C LEU A 52 -13.49 -6.52 -1.57
N ALA A 53 -12.61 -7.52 -1.50
CA ALA A 53 -12.04 -7.97 -0.24
C ALA A 53 -11.17 -6.90 0.43
N LEU A 54 -10.36 -6.17 -0.35
CA LEU A 54 -9.57 -5.08 0.20
C LEU A 54 -10.45 -3.89 0.61
N GLY A 55 -11.44 -3.50 -0.19
CA GLY A 55 -12.39 -2.45 0.16
C GLY A 55 -13.09 -2.77 1.49
N GLN A 56 -13.61 -3.98 1.62
CA GLN A 56 -14.21 -4.47 2.87
C GLN A 56 -13.24 -4.45 4.06
N PHE A 57 -11.96 -4.75 3.83
CA PHE A 57 -10.94 -4.65 4.87
C PHE A 57 -10.70 -3.20 5.31
N VAL A 58 -10.54 -2.27 4.36
CA VAL A 58 -10.32 -0.85 4.63
C VAL A 58 -11.51 -0.23 5.33
N ASP A 59 -12.73 -0.54 4.88
CA ASP A 59 -13.97 -0.09 5.53
C ASP A 59 -14.03 -0.58 6.98
N LYS A 60 -13.72 -1.87 7.19
CA LYS A 60 -13.69 -2.47 8.53
C LYS A 60 -12.62 -1.86 9.43
N LEU A 61 -11.46 -1.56 8.85
CA LEU A 61 -10.36 -0.97 9.58
C LEU A 61 -10.69 0.47 9.97
N SER A 62 -11.27 1.24 9.04
CA SER A 62 -11.65 2.64 9.23
C SER A 62 -12.61 2.81 10.41
N TYR A 63 -13.69 2.03 10.50
CA TYR A 63 -14.64 2.19 11.61
C TYR A 63 -14.01 1.84 12.97
N LYS A 64 -13.16 0.80 13.03
CA LYS A 64 -12.51 0.40 14.29
C LYS A 64 -11.47 1.40 14.76
N LEU A 65 -10.66 1.92 13.84
CA LEU A 65 -9.71 2.97 14.16
C LEU A 65 -10.43 4.25 14.60
N GLY A 66 -11.52 4.61 13.90
CA GLY A 66 -12.36 5.74 14.23
C GLY A 66 -12.98 5.66 15.63
N SER A 67 -13.39 4.47 16.11
CA SER A 67 -13.87 4.31 17.49
C SER A 67 -12.82 4.57 18.56
N HIS A 68 -11.54 4.62 18.18
CA HIS A 68 -10.41 4.95 19.07
C HIS A 68 -9.79 6.32 18.75
N GLY A 69 -10.42 7.14 17.90
CA GLY A 69 -9.90 8.44 17.50
C GLY A 69 -8.68 8.38 16.58
N ILE A 70 -8.39 7.22 15.98
CA ILE A 70 -7.28 7.03 15.06
C ILE A 70 -7.75 7.33 13.63
N THR A 71 -7.02 8.20 12.93
CA THR A 71 -7.39 8.62 11.56
C THR A 71 -6.84 7.64 10.53
N LEU A 72 -7.68 7.16 9.62
CA LEU A 72 -7.25 6.37 8.46
C LEU A 72 -7.28 7.23 7.20
N GLU A 73 -6.16 7.31 6.49
CA GLU A 73 -6.04 8.01 5.20
C GLU A 73 -5.70 7.03 4.08
N VAL A 74 -6.38 7.16 2.95
CA VAL A 74 -6.10 6.38 1.75
C VAL A 74 -5.25 7.21 0.79
N THR A 75 -4.06 6.72 0.44
CA THR A 75 -3.09 7.42 -0.43
C THR A 75 -2.87 6.67 -1.74
N ASN A 76 -2.44 7.37 -2.78
CA ASN A 76 -2.17 6.75 -4.07
C ASN A 76 -0.80 6.04 -4.05
N GLU A 77 -0.80 4.71 -4.18
CA GLU A 77 0.43 3.89 -4.18
C GLU A 77 1.17 3.84 -5.53
N SER A 78 0.81 4.71 -6.48
CA SER A 78 1.52 4.80 -7.75
C SER A 78 3.01 5.09 -7.50
N TYR A 79 3.86 4.16 -7.92
CA TYR A 79 5.32 4.24 -7.85
C TYR A 79 5.98 4.00 -6.47
N THR A 80 5.22 3.69 -5.40
CA THR A 80 5.80 3.41 -4.06
C THR A 80 6.74 2.20 -4.04
N SER A 81 6.53 1.23 -4.93
CA SER A 81 7.41 0.06 -5.11
C SER A 81 8.69 0.34 -5.90
N LYS A 82 8.85 1.56 -6.43
CA LYS A 82 9.98 1.98 -7.26
C LYS A 82 10.76 3.12 -6.63
N ALA A 83 10.07 4.07 -6.02
CA ALA A 83 10.67 5.21 -5.35
C ALA A 83 11.46 4.75 -4.11
N SER A 84 12.65 5.31 -3.94
CA SER A 84 13.44 5.09 -2.74
C SER A 84 12.98 6.05 -1.65
N PHE A 85 12.56 5.50 -0.50
CA PHE A 85 12.25 6.33 0.65
C PHE A 85 13.50 7.04 1.16
N VAL A 86 14.59 6.28 1.31
CA VAL A 86 15.86 6.76 1.88
C VAL A 86 16.47 7.88 1.03
N ASP A 87 16.39 7.78 -0.29
CA ASP A 87 16.98 8.76 -1.21
C ASP A 87 16.07 9.99 -1.46
N GLY A 88 14.88 10.05 -0.85
CA GLY A 88 14.02 11.22 -0.99
C GLY A 88 13.28 11.32 -2.34
N ASP A 89 13.09 10.22 -3.05
CA ASP A 89 12.51 10.24 -4.40
C ASP A 89 11.13 10.91 -4.43
N LYS A 90 10.96 11.88 -5.34
CA LYS A 90 9.67 12.55 -5.58
C LYS A 90 8.76 11.68 -6.43
N MET A 91 7.61 11.34 -5.88
CA MET A 91 6.56 10.62 -6.61
C MET A 91 5.57 11.60 -7.22
N PRO A 92 5.16 11.42 -8.49
CA PRO A 92 4.09 12.20 -9.07
C PRO A 92 2.76 11.80 -8.42
N LYS A 93 1.92 12.79 -8.09
CA LYS A 93 0.60 12.57 -7.45
C LYS A 93 -0.34 11.68 -8.28
N THR A 94 -0.11 11.61 -9.60
CA THR A 94 -0.94 10.84 -10.53
C THR A 94 -0.09 10.00 -11.49
N TYR A 95 -0.53 8.76 -11.71
CA TYR A 95 0.02 7.90 -12.75
C TYR A 95 -0.45 8.40 -14.12
N ASN A 96 0.48 8.82 -14.99
CA ASN A 96 0.19 9.14 -16.39
C ASN A 96 0.48 7.92 -17.28
N PRO A 97 -0.54 7.23 -17.82
CA PRO A 97 -0.37 6.06 -18.68
C PRO A 97 0.04 6.42 -20.11
N ASN A 98 -0.13 7.67 -20.56
CA ASN A 98 0.05 8.03 -21.96
C ASN A 98 1.55 8.07 -22.33
N PRO A 99 2.07 7.14 -23.15
CA PRO A 99 3.49 7.05 -23.46
C PRO A 99 4.03 8.29 -24.20
N LYS A 100 3.19 9.10 -24.84
CA LYS A 100 3.61 10.34 -25.52
C LYS A 100 3.83 11.52 -24.55
N THR A 101 3.21 11.50 -23.37
CA THR A 101 3.34 12.55 -22.34
C THR A 101 3.96 12.03 -21.03
N LYS A 102 4.30 10.74 -20.97
CA LYS A 102 4.96 10.10 -19.84
C LYS A 102 6.42 10.52 -19.80
N LYS A 103 6.76 11.43 -18.88
CA LYS A 103 8.15 11.61 -18.48
C LYS A 103 8.67 10.27 -17.95
N LYS A 104 9.82 9.79 -18.44
CA LYS A 104 10.51 8.62 -17.86
C LYS A 104 10.95 9.01 -16.46
N GLN A 105 10.15 8.66 -15.46
CA GLN A 105 10.52 8.81 -14.06
C GLN A 105 11.70 7.87 -13.79
N VAL A 106 12.86 8.44 -13.46
CA VAL A 106 14.02 7.70 -12.99
C VAL A 106 13.99 7.78 -11.48
N PHE A 107 13.87 6.63 -10.83
CA PHE A 107 14.00 6.50 -9.39
C PHE A 107 15.46 6.16 -9.08
N SER A 108 15.94 6.66 -7.96
CA SER A 108 17.35 6.57 -7.56
C SER A 108 17.71 5.14 -7.10
N GLY A 109 16.75 4.44 -6.51
CA GLY A 109 16.86 3.03 -6.16
C GLY A 109 16.06 2.07 -7.06
N ALA A 110 16.21 0.78 -6.80
CA ALA A 110 15.51 -0.27 -7.53
C ALA A 110 15.17 -1.47 -6.65
N ARG A 111 14.01 -2.08 -6.92
CA ARG A 111 13.66 -3.39 -6.37
C ARG A 111 14.49 -4.45 -7.06
N VAL A 112 15.31 -5.17 -6.29
CA VAL A 112 16.16 -6.25 -6.81
C VAL A 112 15.33 -7.53 -6.96
N LYS A 113 14.56 -7.89 -5.92
CA LYS A 113 13.66 -9.05 -5.91
C LYS A 113 12.55 -8.89 -4.87
N ARG A 114 11.64 -9.86 -4.78
CA ARG A 114 10.61 -9.87 -3.72
C ARG A 114 11.29 -9.81 -2.35
N GLY A 115 10.84 -8.89 -1.50
CA GLY A 115 11.42 -8.64 -0.18
C GLY A 115 12.72 -7.84 -0.14
N LEU A 116 13.34 -7.48 -1.28
CA LEU A 116 14.65 -6.79 -1.30
C LEU A 116 14.66 -5.57 -2.24
N TYR A 117 15.02 -4.42 -1.67
CA TYR A 117 15.19 -3.14 -2.36
C TYR A 117 16.60 -2.62 -2.15
N LYS A 118 17.16 -1.94 -3.16
CA LYS A 118 18.49 -1.32 -3.13
C LYS A 118 18.36 0.18 -3.40
N ALA A 119 18.80 1.00 -2.44
CA ALA A 119 18.89 2.46 -2.57
C ALA A 119 20.08 2.89 -3.43
N ALA A 120 20.18 4.18 -3.74
CA ALA A 120 21.20 4.74 -4.64
C ALA A 120 22.63 4.57 -4.11
N ASP A 121 22.81 4.71 -2.79
CA ASP A 121 24.07 4.48 -2.07
C ASP A 121 24.46 3.00 -1.96
N GLY A 122 23.59 2.10 -2.40
CA GLY A 122 23.77 0.66 -2.33
C GLY A 122 23.19 -0.01 -1.08
N THR A 123 22.60 0.76 -0.17
CA THR A 123 21.93 0.24 1.04
C THR A 123 20.80 -0.72 0.65
N LEU A 124 20.77 -1.87 1.34
CA LEU A 124 19.75 -2.89 1.14
C LEU A 124 18.69 -2.81 2.24
N LEU A 125 17.44 -2.78 1.83
CA LEU A 125 16.30 -2.71 2.75
C LEU A 125 15.16 -3.64 2.30
N ASN A 126 14.25 -3.94 3.22
CA ASN A 126 13.07 -4.70 2.88
C ASN A 126 12.19 -3.88 1.92
N ALA A 127 11.78 -4.49 0.81
CA ALA A 127 11.02 -3.80 -0.23
C ALA A 127 9.62 -3.35 0.22
N ASP A 128 8.99 -4.09 1.13
CA ASP A 128 7.66 -3.77 1.67
C ASP A 128 7.76 -2.63 2.70
N VAL A 129 8.83 -2.61 3.51
CA VAL A 129 9.16 -1.49 4.40
C VAL A 129 9.44 -0.21 3.60
N ASN A 130 10.24 -0.29 2.52
CA ASN A 130 10.45 0.85 1.62
C ASN A 130 9.12 1.39 1.08
N GLY A 131 8.26 0.49 0.60
CA GLY A 131 6.96 0.86 0.05
C GLY A 131 6.05 1.52 1.08
N ALA A 132 5.99 0.97 2.30
CA ALA A 132 5.20 1.51 3.39
C ALA A 132 5.65 2.93 3.78
N PHE A 133 6.96 3.16 3.93
CA PHE A 133 7.48 4.50 4.22
C PHE A 133 7.26 5.47 3.06
N SER A 134 7.49 5.04 1.82
CA SER A 134 7.23 5.86 0.63
C SER A 134 5.76 6.31 0.56
N ALA A 135 4.81 5.44 0.95
CA ALA A 135 3.38 5.78 0.97
C ALA A 135 2.99 6.85 2.00
N THR A 136 3.82 7.11 3.01
CA THR A 136 3.54 8.15 4.03
C THR A 136 3.88 9.58 3.59
N ARG A 137 4.52 9.75 2.42
CA ARG A 137 4.85 11.07 1.84
C ARG A 137 3.70 11.63 1.01
#